data_AF-A0A2V2YH44-F1
#
_entry.id   AF-A0A2V2YH44-F1
#
_cell.length_a   1.000
_cell.length_b   1.000
_cell.length_c   1.000
_cell.angle_alpha   90.00
_cell.angle_beta   90.00
_cell.angle_gamma   90.00
#
_symmetry.space_group_name_H-M   'P 1'
#
loop_
_entity.id
_entity.type
_entity.pdbx_description
1 polymer ?
#
loop_
_entity_poly.entity_id
_entity_poly.type
_entity_poly.pdbx_seq_one_letter_code
_entity_poly.pdbx_strand_id
1 'polypeptide(L)'
;MKQGNNKIGRNESCPCGSGLKYKRCCLEKVQQQGRQTVEGTAASADAASQNAPVTAEGMLKWIHELSWKRTEDQQLAEMLVERMHGTEPSIIIRAIWVWHCYADETAPAYAKPEVYCAAIEYLMSEAHGLSNTQKGLATKYGVSPTTLSKRYRELAAFFDNRAVDSPAVKVPEVALV
;
A
#
# COMPACT_ATOMS: atom_id res chain seq x y z
N MET A 1 12.06 -4.88 50.05
CA MET A 1 13.38 -4.21 50.10
C MET A 1 13.89 -4.05 48.67
N LYS A 2 14.56 -2.94 48.39
CA LYS A 2 14.73 -2.30 47.06
C LYS A 2 15.65 -3.13 46.13
N GLN A 3 15.21 -3.35 44.89
CA GLN A 3 16.10 -3.83 43.80
C GLN A 3 17.03 -2.69 43.39
N GLY A 4 18.33 -2.86 43.66
CA GLY A 4 19.38 -1.92 43.26
C GLY A 4 19.70 -2.08 41.78
N ASN A 5 19.28 -1.12 40.97
CA ASN A 5 19.65 -1.02 39.57
C ASN A 5 21.14 -0.61 39.50
N ASN A 6 22.03 -1.60 39.40
CA ASN A 6 23.48 -1.42 39.44
C ASN A 6 23.97 -0.82 38.10
N LYS A 7 23.68 0.47 37.90
CA LYS A 7 24.13 1.25 36.75
C LYS A 7 25.62 1.51 36.91
N ILE A 8 26.46 0.60 36.41
CA ILE A 8 27.89 0.81 36.29
C ILE A 8 28.16 2.06 35.44
N GLY A 9 28.92 3.01 35.96
CA GLY A 9 29.26 4.24 35.25
C GLY A 9 30.17 3.95 34.05
N ARG A 10 29.96 4.67 32.94
CA ARG A 10 30.71 4.48 31.68
C ARG A 10 32.25 4.58 31.85
N ASN A 11 32.73 5.34 32.83
CA ASN A 11 34.15 5.51 33.14
C ASN A 11 34.67 4.63 34.29
N GLU A 12 33.82 3.86 34.96
CA GLU A 12 34.20 2.99 36.07
C GLU A 12 35.00 1.78 35.58
N SER A 13 35.76 1.14 36.49
CA SER A 13 36.46 -0.11 36.19
C SER A 13 35.47 -1.19 35.75
N CYS A 14 35.81 -1.90 34.67
CA CYS A 14 34.94 -2.90 34.08
C CYS A 14 34.82 -4.12 35.00
N PRO A 15 33.60 -4.60 35.32
CA PRO A 15 33.40 -5.72 36.24
C PRO A 15 33.81 -7.07 35.66
N CYS A 16 34.18 -7.15 34.38
CA CYS A 16 34.68 -8.39 33.76
C CYS A 16 36.14 -8.72 34.15
N GLY A 17 36.75 -7.95 35.06
CA GLY A 17 38.11 -8.19 35.55
C GLY A 17 39.22 -7.76 34.59
N SER A 18 38.92 -6.99 33.53
CA SER A 18 39.92 -6.59 32.53
C SER A 18 40.86 -5.47 32.96
N GLY A 19 40.58 -4.81 34.09
CA GLY A 19 41.33 -3.62 34.54
C GLY A 19 41.11 -2.35 33.72
N LEU A 20 40.29 -2.40 32.66
CA LEU A 20 39.96 -1.27 31.79
C LEU A 20 38.66 -0.57 32.22
N LYS A 21 38.43 0.68 31.78
CA LYS A 21 37.16 1.39 32.00
C LYS A 21 36.02 0.71 31.21
N TYR A 22 34.82 0.63 31.77
CA TYR A 22 33.65 -0.07 31.20
C TYR A 22 33.36 0.33 29.74
N LYS A 23 33.48 1.62 29.40
CA LYS A 23 33.28 2.11 28.03
C LYS A 23 34.24 1.56 26.98
N ARG A 24 35.47 1.21 27.38
CA ARG A 24 36.54 0.72 26.49
C ARG A 24 36.68 -0.80 26.55
N CYS A 25 35.69 -1.49 27.12
CA CYS A 25 35.74 -2.92 27.34
C CYS A 25 34.40 -3.55 26.96
N CYS A 26 33.56 -3.91 27.93
CA CYS A 26 32.29 -4.59 27.64
C CYS A 26 31.32 -3.70 26.85
N LEU A 27 31.31 -2.39 27.06
CA LEU A 27 30.38 -1.51 26.32
C LEU A 27 30.73 -1.41 24.83
N GLU A 28 32.01 -1.29 24.48
CA GLU A 28 32.49 -1.30 23.09
C GLU A 28 32.24 -2.66 22.43
N LYS A 29 32.43 -3.76 23.16
CA LYS A 29 32.13 -5.11 22.66
C LYS A 29 30.65 -5.29 22.31
N VAL A 30 29.74 -4.77 23.15
CA VAL A 30 28.29 -4.77 22.87
C VAL A 30 27.95 -3.90 21.66
N GLN A 31 28.62 -2.75 21.50
CA GLN A 31 28.42 -1.86 20.33
C GLN A 31 28.99 -2.45 19.02
N GLN A 32 30.07 -3.23 19.10
CA GLN A 32 30.67 -3.92 17.95
C GLN A 32 29.88 -5.16 17.54
N GLN A 33 29.30 -5.89 18.51
CA GLN A 33 28.42 -7.03 18.25
C GLN A 33 27.09 -6.65 17.57
N GLY A 34 26.68 -5.38 17.64
CA GLY A 34 25.57 -4.84 16.85
C GLY A 34 25.95 -4.42 15.42
N ARG A 35 27.22 -4.52 15.00
CA ARG A 35 27.71 -3.98 13.72
C ARG A 35 28.38 -5.02 12.79
N GLN A 36 28.38 -6.30 13.16
CA GLN A 36 28.96 -7.37 12.33
C GLN A 36 27.96 -8.51 12.09
N THR A 37 27.06 -8.29 11.15
CA THR A 37 26.39 -9.39 10.42
C THR A 37 26.16 -8.93 8.98
N VAL A 38 27.24 -8.73 8.24
CA VAL A 38 27.25 -8.78 6.78
C VAL A 38 28.50 -9.53 6.36
N GLU A 39 28.31 -10.80 5.99
CA GLU A 39 28.92 -11.51 4.84
C GLU A 39 29.00 -13.03 5.09
N GLY A 40 28.16 -13.78 4.36
CA GLY A 40 28.55 -15.07 3.79
C GLY A 40 27.95 -16.35 4.38
N THR A 41 26.67 -16.65 4.10
CA THR A 41 26.23 -18.02 3.74
C THR A 41 24.86 -17.99 3.08
N ALA A 42 24.75 -18.71 1.95
CA ALA A 42 23.54 -18.81 1.14
C ALA A 42 22.36 -19.46 1.91
N ALA A 43 21.15 -19.08 1.50
CA ALA A 43 19.82 -19.55 1.94
C ALA A 43 19.14 -18.74 3.08
N SER A 44 18.53 -17.62 2.71
CA SER A 44 17.11 -17.28 2.99
C SER A 44 16.83 -15.90 2.41
N ALA A 45 15.91 -15.83 1.45
CA ALA A 45 15.59 -14.64 0.67
C ALA A 45 14.55 -13.74 1.37
N ASP A 46 14.71 -13.51 2.67
CA ASP A 46 13.76 -12.74 3.48
C ASP A 46 14.54 -11.75 4.35
N ALA A 47 14.45 -10.46 4.02
CA ALA A 47 14.72 -9.26 4.85
C ALA A 47 15.41 -8.07 4.12
N ALA A 48 15.15 -7.85 2.83
CA ALA A 48 15.61 -6.66 2.10
C ALA A 48 14.51 -5.93 1.29
N SER A 49 13.23 -6.14 1.62
CA SER A 49 12.09 -5.63 0.85
C SER A 49 11.04 -5.07 1.83
N GLN A 50 11.22 -3.82 2.28
CA GLN A 50 10.17 -3.09 3.01
C GLN A 50 10.13 -1.57 2.74
N ASN A 51 10.91 -1.04 1.79
CA ASN A 51 10.90 0.40 1.47
C ASN A 51 11.23 0.68 -0.02
N ALA A 52 10.81 -0.19 -0.94
CA ALA A 52 10.84 0.16 -2.35
C ALA A 52 9.74 1.21 -2.63
N PRO A 53 10.03 2.28 -3.40
CA PRO A 53 9.00 3.21 -3.81
C PRO A 53 7.95 2.48 -4.66
N VAL A 54 6.68 2.63 -4.32
CA VAL A 54 5.58 2.12 -5.16
C VAL A 54 5.62 2.87 -6.49
N THR A 55 5.96 2.17 -7.58
CA THR A 55 6.04 2.76 -8.92
C THR A 55 4.86 2.34 -9.80
N ALA A 56 4.65 3.07 -10.89
CA ALA A 56 3.63 2.71 -11.89
C ALA A 56 3.91 1.33 -12.50
N GLU A 57 5.18 1.01 -12.76
CA GLU A 57 5.60 -0.30 -13.27
C GLU A 57 5.30 -1.42 -12.26
N GLY A 58 5.51 -1.15 -10.97
CA GLY A 58 5.15 -2.07 -9.89
C GLY A 58 3.65 -2.35 -9.84
N MET A 59 2.82 -1.31 -9.95
CA MET A 59 1.36 -1.47 -10.01
C MET A 59 0.91 -2.25 -11.26
N LEU A 60 1.48 -1.97 -12.44
CA LEU A 60 1.17 -2.70 -13.67
C LEU A 60 1.52 -4.18 -13.56
N LYS A 61 2.70 -4.49 -13.00
CA LYS A 61 3.10 -5.87 -12.73
C LYS A 61 2.11 -6.55 -11.79
N TRP A 62 1.74 -5.91 -10.69
CA TRP A 62 0.76 -6.44 -9.74
C TRP A 62 -0.60 -6.68 -10.41
N ILE A 63 -1.09 -5.76 -11.24
CA ILE A 63 -2.33 -5.93 -12.00
C ILE A 63 -2.27 -7.22 -12.83
N HIS A 64 -1.15 -7.53 -13.48
CA HIS A 64 -1.01 -8.73 -14.32
C HIS A 64 -0.96 -10.04 -13.51
N GLU A 65 -0.64 -9.95 -12.21
CA GLU A 65 -0.63 -11.08 -11.29
C GLU A 65 -2.02 -11.35 -10.67
N LEU A 66 -2.95 -10.39 -10.75
CA LEU A 66 -4.32 -10.57 -10.28
C LEU A 66 -5.12 -11.51 -11.19
N SER A 67 -6.05 -12.26 -10.60
CA SER A 67 -7.00 -13.08 -11.36
C SER A 67 -8.12 -12.20 -11.92
N TRP A 68 -8.14 -12.04 -13.24
CA TRP A 68 -9.18 -11.31 -13.97
C TRP A 68 -10.06 -12.27 -14.75
N LYS A 69 -11.39 -12.13 -14.63
CA LYS A 69 -12.36 -12.91 -15.41
C LYS A 69 -12.45 -12.45 -16.87
N ARG A 70 -12.17 -11.17 -17.13
CA ARG A 70 -12.23 -10.55 -18.46
C ARG A 70 -11.02 -9.66 -18.70
N THR A 71 -10.54 -9.64 -19.94
CA THR A 71 -9.41 -8.79 -20.34
C THR A 71 -9.75 -7.30 -20.21
N GLU A 72 -11.01 -6.92 -20.40
CA GLU A 72 -11.43 -5.53 -20.30
C GLU A 72 -11.43 -5.01 -18.85
N ASP A 73 -11.59 -5.91 -17.88
CA ASP A 73 -11.44 -5.55 -16.47
C ASP A 73 -9.96 -5.26 -16.14
N GLN A 74 -9.05 -6.06 -16.68
CA GLN A 74 -7.62 -5.80 -16.56
C GLN A 74 -7.23 -4.48 -17.24
N GLN A 75 -7.68 -4.23 -18.47
CA GLN A 75 -7.41 -2.99 -19.21
C GLN A 75 -7.90 -1.74 -18.47
N LEU A 76 -9.02 -1.84 -17.76
CA LEU A 76 -9.51 -0.74 -16.92
C LEU A 76 -8.57 -0.48 -15.74
N ALA A 77 -8.08 -1.51 -15.07
CA ALA A 77 -7.09 -1.36 -14.01
C ALA A 77 -5.80 -0.70 -14.50
N GLU A 78 -5.32 -1.07 -15.69
CA GLU A 78 -4.17 -0.43 -16.34
C GLU A 78 -4.45 1.06 -16.65
N MET A 79 -5.66 1.35 -17.15
CA MET A 79 -6.12 2.72 -17.39
C MET A 79 -6.16 3.56 -16.11
N LEU A 80 -6.50 3.00 -14.95
CA LEU A 80 -6.45 3.71 -13.67
C LEU A 80 -5.02 4.15 -13.34
N VAL A 81 -4.03 3.29 -13.55
CA VAL A 81 -2.60 3.62 -13.34
C VAL A 81 -2.18 4.77 -14.26
N GLU A 82 -2.54 4.69 -15.54
CA GLU A 82 -2.20 5.72 -16.52
C GLU A 82 -2.90 7.05 -16.20
N ARG A 83 -4.20 7.04 -15.90
CA ARG A 83 -5.03 8.26 -15.83
C ARG A 83 -4.95 8.96 -14.48
N MET A 84 -4.57 8.24 -13.42
CA MET A 84 -4.37 8.81 -12.08
C MET A 84 -2.90 9.12 -11.78
N HIS A 85 -2.02 9.13 -12.79
CA HIS A 85 -0.62 9.53 -12.61
C HIS A 85 -0.52 10.91 -11.92
N GLY A 86 0.34 11.03 -10.92
CA GLY A 86 0.45 12.22 -10.08
C GLY A 86 -0.48 12.23 -8.85
N THR A 87 -1.38 11.26 -8.73
CA THR A 87 -2.08 10.96 -7.47
C THR A 87 -1.15 10.12 -6.57
N GLU A 88 -1.37 10.18 -5.26
CA GLU A 88 -0.63 9.36 -4.31
C GLU A 88 -0.81 7.85 -4.62
N PRO A 89 0.26 7.06 -4.72
CA PRO A 89 0.18 5.66 -5.18
C PRO A 89 -0.78 4.77 -4.39
N SER A 90 -0.92 4.96 -3.07
CA SER A 90 -1.86 4.18 -2.27
C SER A 90 -3.32 4.41 -2.66
N ILE A 91 -3.65 5.61 -3.16
CA ILE A 91 -4.98 5.92 -3.71
C ILE A 91 -5.20 5.17 -5.03
N ILE A 92 -4.18 5.08 -5.88
CA ILE A 92 -4.26 4.35 -7.16
C ILE A 92 -4.41 2.85 -6.90
N ILE A 93 -3.63 2.29 -5.96
CA ILE A 93 -3.77 0.89 -5.51
C ILE A 93 -5.19 0.63 -4.99
N ARG A 94 -5.73 1.53 -4.18
CA ARG A 94 -7.11 1.42 -3.67
C ARG A 94 -8.13 1.47 -4.80
N ALA A 95 -7.93 2.31 -5.82
CA ALA A 95 -8.79 2.37 -7.00
C ALA A 95 -8.79 1.03 -7.79
N ILE A 96 -7.61 0.44 -8.00
CA ILE A 96 -7.45 -0.87 -8.65
C ILE A 96 -8.17 -1.96 -7.85
N TRP A 97 -8.01 -1.96 -6.53
CA TRP A 97 -8.66 -2.93 -5.66
C TRP A 97 -10.20 -2.80 -5.69
N VAL A 98 -10.71 -1.57 -5.63
CA VAL A 98 -12.14 -1.26 -5.77
C VAL A 98 -12.69 -1.84 -7.08
N TRP A 99 -11.96 -1.64 -8.18
CA TRP A 99 -12.37 -2.21 -9.46
C TRP A 99 -12.33 -3.74 -9.46
N HIS A 100 -11.24 -4.34 -8.99
CA HIS A 100 -11.06 -5.79 -8.97
C HIS A 100 -12.20 -6.47 -8.21
N CYS A 101 -12.50 -6.04 -6.98
CA CYS A 101 -13.59 -6.60 -6.20
C CYS A 101 -14.96 -6.40 -6.87
N TYR A 102 -15.23 -5.20 -7.38
CA TYR A 102 -16.53 -4.92 -8.01
C TYR A 102 -16.73 -5.73 -9.28
N ALA A 103 -15.72 -5.80 -10.16
CA ALA A 103 -15.78 -6.52 -11.41
C ALA A 103 -15.92 -8.03 -11.20
N ASP A 104 -15.17 -8.58 -10.23
CA ASP A 104 -15.21 -10.01 -9.91
C ASP A 104 -16.60 -10.46 -9.45
N GLU A 105 -17.25 -9.65 -8.61
CA GLU A 105 -18.51 -10.04 -7.97
C GLU A 105 -19.75 -9.65 -8.75
N THR A 106 -19.73 -8.51 -9.43
CA THR A 106 -20.93 -8.00 -10.13
C THR A 106 -20.96 -8.37 -11.61
N ALA A 107 -19.83 -8.80 -12.18
CA ALA A 107 -19.67 -9.09 -13.61
C ALA A 107 -20.40 -8.04 -14.49
N PRO A 108 -20.07 -6.75 -14.35
CA PRO A 108 -20.93 -5.68 -14.83
C PRO A 108 -21.14 -5.79 -16.33
N ALA A 109 -22.39 -5.65 -16.77
CA ALA A 109 -22.75 -5.62 -18.19
C ALA A 109 -21.89 -4.57 -18.91
N TYR A 110 -21.38 -4.93 -20.09
CA TYR A 110 -20.30 -4.24 -20.77
C TYR A 110 -20.58 -2.74 -20.93
N ALA A 111 -19.97 -1.94 -20.05
CA ALA A 111 -19.83 -0.51 -20.21
C ALA A 111 -18.36 -0.23 -20.56
N LYS A 112 -18.13 0.84 -21.32
CA LYS A 112 -16.77 1.20 -21.71
C LYS A 112 -15.87 1.43 -20.48
N PRO A 113 -14.59 1.03 -20.50
CA PRO A 113 -13.67 1.18 -19.37
C PRO A 113 -13.61 2.61 -18.81
N GLU A 114 -13.70 3.62 -19.69
CA GLU A 114 -13.63 5.03 -19.34
C GLU A 114 -14.74 5.47 -18.37
N VAL A 115 -15.93 4.85 -18.46
CA VAL A 115 -17.06 5.21 -17.61
C VAL A 115 -16.80 4.81 -16.15
N TYR A 116 -16.34 3.57 -15.94
CA TYR A 116 -16.01 3.09 -14.60
C TYR A 116 -14.72 3.72 -14.09
N CYS A 117 -13.71 3.95 -14.94
CA CYS A 117 -12.49 4.68 -14.55
C CYS A 117 -12.82 6.08 -14.02
N ALA A 118 -13.67 6.83 -14.72
CA ALA A 118 -14.14 8.15 -14.26
C ALA A 118 -14.94 8.08 -12.94
N ALA A 119 -15.78 7.06 -12.78
CA ALA A 119 -16.57 6.87 -11.57
C ALA A 119 -15.72 6.48 -10.36
N ILE A 120 -14.71 5.63 -10.54
CA ILE A 120 -13.78 5.20 -9.50
C ILE A 120 -12.86 6.35 -9.10
N GLU A 121 -12.33 7.12 -10.05
CA GLU A 121 -11.53 8.30 -9.71
C GLU A 121 -12.36 9.33 -8.92
N TYR A 122 -13.65 9.50 -9.27
CA TYR A 122 -14.55 10.34 -8.49
C TYR A 122 -14.77 9.78 -7.07
N LEU A 123 -14.99 8.46 -6.94
CA LEU A 123 -15.11 7.79 -5.63
C LEU A 123 -13.86 8.01 -4.77
N MET A 124 -12.67 7.84 -5.34
CA MET A 124 -11.41 8.10 -4.64
C MET A 124 -11.27 9.57 -4.25
N SER A 125 -11.73 10.47 -5.11
CA SER A 125 -11.66 11.91 -4.83
C SER A 125 -12.53 12.30 -3.63
N GLU A 126 -13.75 11.80 -3.56
CA GLU A 126 -14.63 12.01 -2.40
C GLU A 126 -14.05 11.38 -1.12
N ALA A 127 -13.54 10.14 -1.20
CA ALA A 127 -12.98 9.42 -0.05
C ALA A 127 -11.70 10.06 0.52
N HIS A 128 -10.94 10.78 -0.32
CA HIS A 128 -9.64 11.38 0.05
C HIS A 128 -9.66 12.91 0.09
N GLY A 129 -10.82 13.55 -0.09
CA GLY A 129 -10.95 15.02 -0.08
C GLY A 129 -10.25 15.72 -1.24
N LEU A 130 -10.13 15.08 -2.40
CA LEU A 130 -9.56 15.68 -3.61
C LEU A 130 -10.60 16.55 -4.33
N SER A 131 -10.16 17.59 -5.04
CA SER A 131 -11.03 18.59 -5.67
C SER A 131 -11.60 18.21 -7.04
N ASN A 132 -11.59 16.92 -7.41
CA ASN A 132 -12.16 16.48 -8.67
C ASN A 132 -13.69 16.55 -8.63
N THR A 133 -14.30 16.93 -9.75
CA THR A 133 -15.75 16.99 -9.90
C THR A 133 -16.24 15.97 -10.91
N GLN A 134 -17.47 15.47 -10.77
CA GLN A 134 -18.07 14.59 -11.79
C GLN A 134 -18.07 15.23 -13.18
N LYS A 135 -18.30 16.55 -13.27
CA LYS A 135 -18.25 17.27 -14.54
C LYS A 135 -16.85 17.27 -15.16
N GLY A 136 -15.83 17.58 -14.35
CA GLY A 136 -14.44 17.59 -14.81
C GLY A 136 -13.96 16.20 -15.25
N LEU A 137 -14.28 15.17 -14.48
CA LEU A 137 -13.92 13.80 -14.81
C LEU A 137 -14.70 13.28 -16.02
N ALA A 138 -15.99 13.60 -16.15
CA ALA A 138 -16.75 13.26 -17.35
C ALA A 138 -16.10 13.83 -18.62
N THR A 139 -15.61 15.08 -18.57
CA THR A 139 -14.83 15.66 -19.67
C THR A 139 -13.48 14.96 -19.87
N LYS A 140 -12.72 14.71 -18.79
CA LYS A 140 -11.41 14.02 -18.84
C LYS A 140 -11.48 12.67 -19.55
N TYR A 141 -12.55 11.92 -19.31
CA TYR A 141 -12.74 10.56 -19.82
C TYR A 141 -13.62 10.48 -21.07
N GLY A 142 -14.16 11.60 -21.57
CA GLY A 142 -15.03 11.61 -22.74
C GLY A 142 -16.36 10.87 -22.54
N VAL A 143 -16.91 10.91 -21.32
CA VAL A 143 -18.15 10.22 -20.95
C VAL A 143 -19.25 11.20 -20.53
N SER A 144 -20.51 10.75 -20.51
CA SER A 144 -21.60 11.58 -19.99
C SER A 144 -21.54 11.68 -18.46
N PRO A 145 -21.72 12.88 -17.86
CA PRO A 145 -21.85 13.05 -16.41
C PRO A 145 -22.97 12.20 -15.82
N THR A 146 -24.06 11.97 -16.56
CA THR A 146 -25.18 11.15 -16.09
C THR A 146 -24.80 9.67 -15.97
N THR A 147 -24.03 9.15 -16.92
CA THR A 147 -23.55 7.77 -16.90
C THR A 147 -22.52 7.57 -15.80
N LEU A 148 -21.58 8.51 -15.66
CA LEU A 148 -20.60 8.53 -14.56
C LEU A 148 -21.32 8.51 -13.21
N SER A 149 -22.25 9.44 -12.99
CA SER A 149 -23.01 9.55 -11.74
C SER A 149 -23.78 8.27 -11.41
N LYS A 150 -24.34 7.59 -12.42
CA LYS A 150 -24.98 6.28 -12.23
C LYS A 150 -23.98 5.22 -11.76
N ARG A 151 -22.84 5.07 -12.46
CA ARG A 151 -21.83 4.07 -12.09
C ARG A 151 -21.18 4.36 -10.73
N TYR A 152 -20.94 5.63 -10.42
CA TYR A 152 -20.46 6.05 -9.10
C TYR A 152 -21.41 5.60 -7.98
N ARG A 153 -22.72 5.84 -8.13
CA ARG A 153 -23.71 5.41 -7.13
C ARG A 153 -23.77 3.90 -6.97
N GLU A 154 -23.63 3.14 -8.05
CA GLU A 154 -23.57 1.68 -8.00
C GLU A 154 -22.32 1.19 -7.25
N LEU A 155 -21.15 1.77 -7.55
CA LEU A 155 -19.89 1.48 -6.85
C LEU A 155 -19.98 1.85 -5.36
N ALA A 156 -20.45 3.05 -5.04
CA ALA A 156 -20.60 3.51 -3.66
C ALA A 156 -21.54 2.57 -2.87
N ALA A 157 -22.72 2.26 -3.42
CA ALA A 157 -23.66 1.34 -2.78
C ALA A 157 -23.07 -0.06 -2.55
N PHE A 158 -22.27 -0.56 -3.48
CA PHE A 158 -21.60 -1.86 -3.32
C PHE A 158 -20.65 -1.90 -2.12
N PHE A 159 -19.92 -0.82 -1.86
CA PHE A 159 -18.98 -0.75 -0.73
C PHE A 159 -19.65 -0.29 0.58
N ASP A 160 -20.65 0.58 0.51
CA ASP A 160 -21.43 1.01 1.69
C ASP A 160 -22.15 -0.18 2.33
N ASN A 161 -22.77 -1.04 1.52
CA ASN A 161 -23.44 -2.24 2.02
C ASN A 161 -22.48 -3.19 2.76
N ARG A 162 -21.19 -3.21 2.38
CA ARG A 162 -20.16 -4.03 3.03
C ARG A 162 -19.60 -3.40 4.29
N ALA A 163 -19.60 -2.07 4.37
CA ALA A 163 -19.15 -1.35 5.56
C ALA A 163 -20.12 -1.51 6.74
N VAL A 164 -21.41 -1.78 6.46
CA VAL A 164 -22.43 -2.06 7.48
C VAL A 164 -22.29 -3.47 8.06
N ASP A 165 -21.77 -4.42 7.29
CA ASP A 165 -21.75 -5.85 7.65
C ASP A 165 -20.40 -6.38 8.20
N SER A 166 -19.32 -5.59 8.25
CA SER A 166 -18.04 -6.07 8.82
C SER A 166 -17.05 -4.96 9.21
N PRO A 167 -16.31 -5.07 10.35
CA PRO A 167 -15.25 -4.13 10.69
C PRO A 167 -14.01 -4.39 9.82
N ALA A 168 -13.61 -3.36 9.08
CA ALA A 168 -12.39 -3.28 8.27
C ALA A 168 -12.31 -4.28 7.09
N VAL A 169 -12.70 -3.81 5.91
CA VAL A 169 -12.24 -4.37 4.64
C VAL A 169 -10.72 -4.36 4.65
N LYS A 170 -10.11 -5.55 4.77
CA LYS A 170 -8.66 -5.71 4.58
C LYS A 170 -8.36 -5.48 3.11
N VAL A 171 -7.96 -4.26 2.76
CA VAL A 171 -7.14 -4.03 1.58
C VAL A 171 -5.94 -4.98 1.73
N PRO A 172 -5.63 -5.81 0.74
CA PRO A 172 -4.44 -6.64 0.83
C PRO A 172 -3.24 -5.74 1.12
N GLU A 173 -2.52 -6.08 2.18
CA GLU A 173 -1.14 -5.65 2.42
C GLU A 173 -0.22 -6.36 1.41
N VAL A 174 -0.58 -6.34 0.12
CA VAL A 174 0.19 -6.96 -0.96
C VAL A 174 0.27 -6.01 -2.15
N ALA A 175 1.03 -4.93 -1.94
CA ALA A 175 1.85 -4.27 -2.95
C ALA A 175 2.97 -3.45 -2.29
N LEU A 176 3.47 -3.92 -1.13
CA LEU A 176 4.67 -3.45 -0.45
C LEU A 176 5.70 -4.60 -0.50
N VAL A 177 6.21 -4.89 -1.70
CA VAL A 177 7.35 -5.79 -1.91
C VAL A 177 8.36 -5.08 -2.79
#